data_AF-A0A562KDZ1-F1
#
_entry.id   AF-A0A562KDZ1-F1
#
_cell.length_a   1.000
_cell.length_b   1.000
_cell.length_c   1.000
_cell.angle_alpha   90.00
_cell.angle_beta   90.00
_cell.angle_gamma   90.00
#
_symmetry.space_group_name_H-M   'P 1'
#
loop_
_entity.id
_entity.type
_entity.pdbx_description
1 polymer ?
#
loop_
_entity_poly.entity_id
_entity_poly.type
_entity_poly.pdbx_seq_one_letter_code
_entity_poly.pdbx_strand_id
1 'polypeptide(L)'
;MKKILIIIVCLFLINCSKDKSKTFPIIISYSINDSNIDIKNNFTISVIKEKDTLIFYPKDQIINFEKLNEFNNYIIIFKHNKRSIVFDNFSNKMLNPSQKMEWKFGIENQPFNVENKILSTEEYNDKTIKELEYIQFNPLEFGDGIEKINIIRE
;
A
#
# COMPACT_ATOMS: atom_id res chain seq x y z
N MET A 1 -44.47 42.72 -3.20
CA MET A 1 -43.25 42.53 -2.38
C MET A 1 -42.66 41.14 -2.65
N LYS A 2 -41.92 40.98 -3.76
CA LYS A 2 -41.37 39.69 -4.23
C LYS A 2 -39.83 39.73 -4.39
N LYS A 3 -39.13 40.52 -3.56
CA LYS A 3 -37.68 40.74 -3.68
C LYS A 3 -36.83 40.15 -2.54
N ILE A 4 -37.45 39.54 -1.52
CA ILE A 4 -36.73 38.99 -0.35
C ILE A 4 -36.42 37.49 -0.51
N LEU A 5 -36.99 36.80 -1.50
CA LEU A 5 -36.82 35.35 -1.68
C LEU A 5 -35.54 34.94 -2.42
N ILE A 6 -34.82 35.87 -3.05
CA ILE A 6 -33.66 35.54 -3.90
C ILE A 6 -32.35 35.44 -3.10
N ILE A 7 -32.26 36.08 -1.93
CA ILE A 7 -31.02 36.10 -1.14
C ILE A 7 -30.80 34.78 -0.37
N ILE A 8 -31.87 34.06 -0.02
CA ILE A 8 -31.77 32.80 0.74
C ILE A 8 -31.31 31.63 -0.16
N VAL A 9 -31.62 31.66 -1.46
CA VAL A 9 -31.21 30.59 -2.40
C VAL A 9 -29.71 30.70 -2.74
N CYS A 10 -29.14 31.91 -2.78
CA CYS A 10 -27.69 32.08 -3.01
C CYS A 10 -26.83 31.68 -1.81
N LEU A 11 -27.38 31.67 -0.59
CA LEU A 11 -26.67 31.21 0.62
C LEU A 11 -26.60 29.68 0.75
N PHE A 12 -27.49 28.94 0.08
CA PHE A 12 -27.43 27.47 0.05
C PHE A 12 -26.38 26.91 -0.92
N LEU A 13 -25.89 27.71 -1.88
CA LEU A 13 -24.88 27.27 -2.85
C LEU A 13 -23.43 27.45 -2.35
N ILE A 14 -23.22 28.08 -1.19
CA ILE A 14 -21.86 28.31 -0.64
C ILE A 14 -21.39 27.13 0.23
N ASN A 15 -22.30 26.21 0.60
CA ASN A 15 -21.96 24.97 1.29
C ASN A 15 -21.78 23.78 0.35
N CYS A 16 -21.29 24.01 -0.87
CA CYS A 16 -20.49 22.98 -1.56
C CYS A 16 -19.12 22.93 -0.86
N SER A 17 -19.14 22.55 0.42
CA SER A 17 -17.95 22.30 1.21
C SER A 17 -17.23 21.17 0.51
N LYS A 18 -16.14 21.53 -0.17
CA LYS A 18 -15.13 20.62 -0.73
C LYS A 18 -15.11 19.34 0.11
N ASP A 19 -15.64 18.25 -0.45
CA ASP A 19 -15.44 16.93 0.13
C ASP A 19 -13.93 16.76 0.28
N LYS A 20 -13.44 16.90 1.51
CA LYS A 20 -12.08 16.51 1.84
C LYS A 20 -12.10 15.00 1.65
N SER A 21 -11.60 14.54 0.50
CA SER A 21 -11.37 13.12 0.22
C SER A 21 -10.81 12.47 1.49
N LYS A 22 -11.63 11.65 2.15
CA LYS A 22 -11.29 11.08 3.45
C LYS A 22 -10.15 10.10 3.23
N THR A 23 -8.97 10.42 3.74
CA THR A 23 -7.85 9.48 3.76
C THR A 23 -7.91 8.65 5.03
N PHE A 24 -7.54 7.39 4.93
CA PHE A 24 -7.45 6.48 6.06
C PHE A 24 -5.98 6.15 6.38
N PRO A 25 -5.66 5.90 7.66
CA PRO A 25 -4.37 5.35 8.02
C PRO A 25 -4.20 3.96 7.39
N ILE A 26 -3.00 3.69 6.89
CA ILE A 26 -2.59 2.39 6.36
C ILE A 26 -1.81 1.67 7.46
N ILE A 27 -2.23 0.44 7.77
CA ILE A 27 -1.51 -0.43 8.71
C ILE A 27 -0.42 -1.16 7.92
N ILE A 28 0.81 -1.19 8.44
CA ILE A 28 1.92 -1.91 7.83
C ILE A 28 2.24 -3.15 8.65
N SER A 29 2.37 -4.29 7.98
CA SER A 29 2.91 -5.51 8.57
C SER A 29 4.08 -6.04 7.74
N TYR A 30 4.91 -6.86 8.38
CA TYR A 30 6.05 -7.47 7.73
C TYR A 30 6.23 -8.91 8.20
N SER A 31 6.35 -9.86 7.28
CA SER A 31 6.57 -11.27 7.63
C SER A 31 7.78 -11.87 6.92
N ILE A 32 8.45 -12.80 7.59
CA ILE A 32 9.48 -13.65 6.98
C ILE A 32 9.07 -15.11 7.22
N ASN A 33 8.90 -15.90 6.16
CA ASN A 33 8.47 -17.30 6.22
C ASN A 33 7.23 -17.46 7.13
N ASP A 34 6.18 -16.69 6.83
CA ASP A 34 4.91 -16.62 7.58
C ASP A 34 4.99 -16.15 9.05
N SER A 35 6.19 -15.89 9.56
CA SER A 35 6.38 -15.34 10.89
C SER A 35 6.28 -13.82 10.85
N ASN A 36 5.33 -13.25 11.58
CA ASN A 36 5.20 -11.80 11.72
C ASN A 36 6.44 -11.24 12.46
N ILE A 37 7.08 -10.26 11.87
CA ILE A 37 8.27 -9.61 12.40
C ILE A 37 7.84 -8.29 13.05
N ASP A 38 8.24 -8.09 14.31
CA ASP A 38 8.02 -6.80 14.95
C ASP A 38 8.92 -5.74 14.31
N ILE A 39 8.30 -4.85 13.54
CA ILE A 39 8.96 -3.75 12.86
C ILE A 39 8.83 -2.42 13.61
N LYS A 40 8.23 -2.39 14.82
CA LYS A 40 7.91 -1.15 15.57
C LYS A 40 8.96 -0.05 15.42
N ASN A 41 8.58 1.01 14.72
CA ASN A 41 9.36 2.23 14.45
C ASN A 41 10.74 2.04 13.78
N ASN A 42 11.10 0.83 13.34
CA ASN A 42 12.42 0.51 12.79
C ASN A 42 12.37 0.22 11.28
N PHE A 43 11.45 0.86 10.59
CA PHE A 43 11.31 0.68 9.14
C PHE A 43 10.95 2.01 8.48
N THR A 44 11.19 2.04 7.17
CA THR A 44 10.83 3.18 6.32
C THR A 44 10.13 2.68 5.09
N ILE A 45 9.14 3.44 4.63
CA ILE A 45 8.53 3.24 3.32
C ILE A 45 8.81 4.45 2.46
N SER A 46 9.38 4.25 1.28
CA SER A 46 9.54 5.29 0.29
C SER A 46 8.60 5.03 -0.88
N VAL A 47 7.85 6.06 -1.29
CA VAL A 47 7.09 6.05 -2.54
C VAL A 47 7.76 7.02 -3.50
N ILE A 48 8.30 6.48 -4.58
CA ILE A 48 9.02 7.23 -5.61
C ILE A 48 8.13 7.35 -6.83
N LYS A 49 8.07 8.54 -7.39
CA LYS A 49 7.50 8.80 -8.70
C LYS A 49 8.38 9.81 -9.44
N GLU A 50 8.94 9.40 -10.57
CA GLU A 50 9.81 10.26 -11.38
C GLU A 50 10.94 10.89 -10.54
N LYS A 51 10.84 12.18 -10.20
CA LYS A 51 11.81 12.92 -9.38
C LYS A 51 11.35 13.13 -7.93
N ASP A 52 10.09 12.85 -7.63
CA ASP A 52 9.51 13.01 -6.30
C ASP A 52 9.70 11.74 -5.48
N THR A 53 10.10 11.91 -4.23
CA THR A 53 10.21 10.82 -3.26
C THR A 53 9.50 11.24 -1.99
N LEU A 54 8.48 10.47 -1.61
CA LEU A 54 7.81 10.59 -0.31
C LEU A 54 8.39 9.52 0.60
N ILE A 55 8.99 9.92 1.72
CA ILE A 55 9.56 9.00 2.70
C ILE A 55 8.70 9.05 3.96
N PHE A 56 8.19 7.90 4.35
CA PHE A 56 7.39 7.70 5.53
C PHE A 56 8.22 6.99 6.60
N TYR A 57 8.18 7.52 7.82
CA TYR A 57 8.75 6.96 9.04
C TYR A 57 7.59 6.56 9.95
N PRO A 58 7.01 5.37 9.75
CA PRO A 58 5.70 5.06 10.32
C PRO A 58 5.84 4.88 11.82
N LYS A 59 4.94 5.52 12.57
CA LYS A 59 4.87 5.35 14.01
C LYS A 59 3.81 4.31 14.31
N ASP A 60 4.13 3.37 15.20
CA ASP A 60 3.21 2.29 15.61
C ASP A 60 2.69 1.50 14.39
N GLN A 61 3.54 1.37 13.37
CA GLN A 61 3.26 0.67 12.11
C GLN A 61 2.16 1.31 11.25
N ILE A 62 1.84 2.59 11.48
CA ILE A 62 0.79 3.30 10.76
C ILE A 62 1.39 4.38 9.87
N ILE A 63 0.91 4.43 8.62
CA ILE A 63 1.21 5.49 7.66
C ILE A 63 -0.04 6.32 7.40
N ASN A 64 0.08 7.63 7.55
CA ASN A 64 -0.90 8.57 7.03
C ASN A 64 -0.47 8.97 5.62
N PHE A 65 -1.12 8.38 4.63
CA PHE A 65 -0.94 8.78 3.24
C PHE A 65 -1.74 10.05 2.98
N GLU A 66 -1.10 11.21 3.11
CA GLU A 66 -1.67 12.45 2.59
C GLU A 66 -1.55 12.44 1.06
N LYS A 67 -2.72 12.30 0.41
CA LYS A 67 -2.95 12.34 -1.04
C LYS A 67 -1.73 11.95 -1.89
N LEU A 68 -1.62 10.65 -2.20
CA LEU A 68 -1.04 10.27 -3.48
C LEU A 68 -1.86 10.95 -4.56
N ASN A 69 -1.24 11.91 -5.25
CA ASN A 69 -1.83 12.57 -6.41
C ASN A 69 -2.32 11.52 -7.43
N GLU A 70 -3.17 11.89 -8.39
CA GLU A 70 -3.79 10.99 -9.38
C GLU A 70 -2.79 10.39 -10.40
N PHE A 71 -1.75 9.71 -9.94
CA PHE A 71 -0.67 9.25 -10.79
C PHE A 71 -0.60 7.72 -10.87
N ASN A 72 0.06 7.28 -11.94
CA ASN A 72 0.39 5.88 -12.20
C ASN A 72 1.92 5.69 -12.11
N ASN A 73 2.35 4.44 -11.99
CA ASN A 73 3.75 3.99 -12.02
C ASN A 73 4.58 4.42 -10.79
N TYR A 74 4.03 4.27 -9.60
CA TYR A 74 4.80 4.42 -8.37
C TYR A 74 5.75 3.24 -8.16
N ILE A 75 6.90 3.55 -7.57
CA ILE A 75 7.80 2.57 -6.96
C ILE A 75 7.61 2.66 -5.45
N ILE A 76 7.38 1.52 -4.80
CA ILE A 76 7.31 1.38 -3.36
C ILE A 76 8.57 0.66 -2.89
N ILE A 77 9.28 1.26 -1.94
CA ILE A 77 10.45 0.68 -1.30
C ILE A 77 10.14 0.51 0.17
N PHE A 78 10.16 -0.74 0.65
CA PHE A 78 10.12 -1.03 2.08
C PHE A 78 11.52 -1.36 2.56
N LYS A 79 11.95 -0.70 3.64
CA LYS A 79 13.26 -0.94 4.24
C LYS A 79 13.11 -1.21 5.73
N HIS A 80 13.67 -2.33 6.18
CA HIS A 80 13.76 -2.71 7.58
C HIS A 80 15.15 -3.29 7.85
N ASN A 81 15.87 -2.73 8.83
CA ASN A 81 17.28 -3.02 9.07
C ASN A 81 18.14 -2.86 7.78
N LYS A 82 18.84 -3.92 7.37
CA LYS A 82 19.70 -3.95 6.18
C LYS A 82 18.97 -4.43 4.92
N ARG A 83 17.71 -4.84 5.02
CA ARG A 83 16.92 -5.33 3.88
C ARG A 83 16.09 -4.21 3.27
N SER A 84 16.00 -4.23 1.94
CA SER A 84 15.22 -3.30 1.14
C SER A 84 14.49 -4.10 0.08
N ILE A 85 13.16 -4.04 0.09
CA ILE A 85 12.30 -4.70 -0.88
C ILE A 85 11.74 -3.61 -1.79
N VAL A 86 11.84 -3.80 -3.11
CA VAL A 86 11.46 -2.79 -4.10
C VAL A 86 10.40 -3.36 -5.04
N PHE A 87 9.29 -2.66 -5.17
CA PHE A 87 8.22 -3.00 -6.10
C PHE A 87 7.90 -1.79 -6.96
N ASP A 88 7.83 -1.98 -8.27
CA ASP A 88 7.54 -0.92 -9.23
C ASP A 88 6.10 -0.96 -9.76
N ASN A 89 5.75 -0.06 -10.67
CA ASN A 89 4.54 -0.11 -11.49
C ASN A 89 3.20 -0.14 -10.71
N PHE A 90 3.11 0.49 -9.53
CA PHE A 90 1.81 0.67 -8.87
C PHE A 90 1.02 1.82 -9.47
N SER A 91 -0.29 1.64 -9.59
CA SER A 91 -1.21 2.72 -9.89
C SER A 91 -1.91 3.22 -8.63
N ASN A 92 -2.35 4.49 -8.61
CA ASN A 92 -3.14 5.02 -7.50
C ASN A 92 -4.43 4.18 -7.24
N LYS A 93 -4.99 3.55 -8.29
CA LYS A 93 -6.14 2.65 -8.14
C LYS A 93 -5.83 1.43 -7.26
N MET A 94 -4.59 0.93 -7.28
CA MET A 94 -4.16 -0.20 -6.44
C MET A 94 -3.93 0.23 -4.99
N LEU A 95 -3.54 1.48 -4.77
CA LEU A 95 -3.19 2.01 -3.44
C LEU A 95 -4.36 2.67 -2.71
N ASN A 96 -5.53 2.80 -3.37
CA ASN A 96 -6.77 3.46 -2.95
C ASN A 96 -6.74 4.10 -1.53
N PRO A 97 -6.16 5.31 -1.37
CA PRO A 97 -5.96 5.91 -0.03
C PRO A 97 -7.28 6.32 0.65
N SER A 98 -8.41 6.21 -0.05
CA SER A 98 -9.75 6.48 0.48
C SER A 98 -10.39 5.26 1.14
N GLN A 99 -9.64 4.17 1.30
CA GLN A 99 -10.10 2.93 1.91
C GLN A 99 -9.18 2.51 3.05
N LYS A 100 -9.75 1.91 4.10
CA LYS A 100 -8.94 1.28 5.15
C LYS A 100 -8.24 0.05 4.57
N MET A 101 -6.93 -0.02 4.75
CA MET A 101 -6.12 -1.10 4.20
C MET A 101 -4.94 -1.45 5.10
N GLU A 102 -4.54 -2.70 5.00
CA GLU A 102 -3.26 -3.19 5.47
C GLU A 102 -2.32 -3.39 4.27
N TRP A 103 -1.09 -2.93 4.38
CA TRP A 103 -0.01 -3.31 3.49
C TRP A 103 0.86 -4.33 4.20
N LYS A 104 0.87 -5.55 3.69
CA LYS A 104 1.73 -6.62 4.18
C LYS A 104 2.90 -6.79 3.25
N PHE A 105 4.09 -6.47 3.74
CA PHE A 105 5.34 -6.82 3.09
C PHE A 105 5.77 -8.20 3.55
N GLY A 106 6.43 -8.97 2.69
CA GLY A 106 6.96 -10.24 3.14
C GLY A 106 8.08 -10.79 2.32
N ILE A 107 8.80 -11.70 2.96
CA ILE A 107 9.85 -12.51 2.37
C ILE A 107 9.52 -13.97 2.63
N GLU A 108 9.63 -14.81 1.62
CA GLU A 108 9.50 -16.24 1.74
C GLU A 108 10.75 -16.91 1.17
N ASN A 109 11.41 -17.73 1.97
CA ASN A 109 12.61 -18.47 1.57
C ASN A 109 12.24 -19.92 1.30
N GLN A 110 13.02 -20.61 0.47
CA GLN A 110 12.88 -22.06 0.37
C GLN A 110 13.13 -22.77 1.72
N PRO A 111 12.37 -23.84 2.04
CA PRO A 111 11.24 -24.36 1.28
C PRO A 111 9.99 -23.47 1.43
N PHE A 112 9.33 -23.15 0.30
CA PHE A 112 8.15 -22.30 0.28
C PHE A 112 6.93 -23.01 0.87
N ASN A 113 6.04 -22.25 1.49
CA ASN A 113 4.76 -22.74 1.97
C ASN A 113 3.75 -22.81 0.80
N VAL A 114 3.36 -24.03 0.46
CA VAL A 114 2.43 -24.32 -0.65
C VAL A 114 1.01 -23.83 -0.34
N GLU A 115 0.66 -23.66 0.94
CA GLU A 115 -0.66 -23.19 1.36
C GLU A 115 -0.89 -21.72 1.00
N ASN A 116 0.17 -20.93 0.88
CA ASN A 116 0.10 -19.51 0.56
C ASN A 116 -0.34 -19.25 -0.90
N LYS A 117 -0.23 -20.25 -1.79
CA LYS A 117 -0.61 -20.17 -3.22
C LYS A 117 0.01 -18.96 -3.96
N ILE A 118 1.19 -18.53 -3.52
CA ILE A 118 1.93 -17.39 -4.07
C ILE A 118 2.55 -17.76 -5.43
N LEU A 119 3.01 -19.00 -5.57
CA LEU A 119 3.61 -19.54 -6.79
C LEU A 119 2.67 -20.51 -7.51
N SER A 120 2.93 -20.73 -8.81
CA SER A 120 2.35 -21.88 -9.51
C SER A 120 2.96 -23.20 -9.00
N THR A 121 2.27 -24.32 -9.23
CA THR A 121 2.79 -25.65 -8.85
C THR A 121 4.15 -25.97 -9.47
N GLU A 122 4.42 -25.46 -10.69
CA GLU A 122 5.71 -25.64 -11.36
C GLU A 122 6.81 -24.84 -10.66
N GLU A 123 6.55 -23.57 -10.32
CA GLU A 123 7.49 -22.69 -9.63
C GLU A 123 7.80 -23.15 -8.20
N TYR A 124 6.84 -23.76 -7.50
CA TYR A 124 7.10 -24.37 -6.19
C TYR A 124 8.16 -25.48 -6.23
N ASN A 125 8.32 -26.13 -7.38
CA ASN A 125 9.31 -27.19 -7.59
C ASN A 125 10.63 -26.67 -8.19
N ASP A 126 10.69 -25.39 -8.54
CA ASP A 126 11.87 -24.78 -9.15
C ASP A 126 12.95 -24.48 -8.09
N LYS A 127 13.99 -25.30 -8.11
CA LYS A 127 15.15 -25.17 -7.19
C LYS A 127 16.00 -23.93 -7.43
N THR A 128 15.83 -23.24 -8.55
CA THR A 128 16.57 -22.01 -8.83
C THR A 128 15.99 -20.81 -8.09
N ILE A 129 14.73 -20.87 -7.66
CA ILE A 129 14.10 -19.82 -6.86
C ILE A 129 14.53 -19.99 -5.41
N LYS A 130 15.18 -18.96 -4.84
CA LYS A 130 15.63 -18.99 -3.44
C LYS A 130 14.73 -18.23 -2.50
N GLU A 131 14.20 -17.11 -2.97
CA GLU A 131 13.49 -16.15 -2.17
C GLU A 131 12.39 -15.50 -3.00
N LEU A 132 11.25 -15.27 -2.37
CA LEU A 132 10.16 -14.47 -2.86
C LEU A 132 10.09 -13.22 -2.00
N GLU A 133 9.98 -12.07 -2.62
CA GLU A 133 9.61 -10.85 -1.92
C GLU A 133 8.22 -10.46 -2.40
N TYR A 134 7.30 -10.14 -1.49
CA TYR A 134 5.95 -9.75 -1.87
C TYR A 134 5.44 -8.52 -1.11
N ILE A 135 4.46 -7.88 -1.72
CA ILE A 135 3.61 -6.87 -1.10
C ILE A 135 2.15 -7.21 -1.41
N GLN A 136 1.35 -7.26 -0.35
CA GLN A 136 -0.09 -7.46 -0.40
C GLN A 136 -0.80 -6.21 0.11
N PHE A 137 -1.79 -5.73 -0.64
CA PHE A 137 -2.70 -4.66 -0.26
C PHE A 137 -4.03 -5.30 0.11
N ASN A 138 -4.34 -5.34 1.40
CA ASN A 138 -5.52 -6.01 1.93
C ASN A 138 -6.55 -4.97 2.39
N PRO A 139 -7.64 -4.75 1.63
CA PRO A 139 -8.72 -3.88 2.07
C PRO A 139 -9.40 -4.46 3.31
N LEU A 140 -9.68 -3.62 4.32
CA LEU A 140 -10.31 -4.06 5.57
C LEU A 140 -11.85 -3.99 5.54
N GLU A 141 -12.43 -3.47 4.47
CA GLU A 141 -13.88 -3.23 4.37
C GLU A 141 -14.53 -4.01 3.21
N PHE A 142 -13.98 -3.92 2.00
CA PHE A 142 -14.52 -4.59 0.80
C PHE A 142 -13.47 -4.66 -0.32
N GLY A 143 -13.59 -5.65 -1.20
CA GLY A 143 -12.73 -5.82 -2.37
C GLY A 143 -11.71 -6.94 -2.23
N ASP A 144 -11.17 -7.35 -3.37
CA ASP A 144 -10.14 -8.37 -3.44
C ASP A 144 -8.78 -7.71 -3.19
N GLY A 145 -7.95 -8.36 -2.36
CA GLY A 145 -6.60 -7.90 -2.12
C GLY A 145 -5.78 -7.90 -3.41
N ILE A 146 -4.75 -7.05 -3.46
CA ILE A 146 -3.83 -6.98 -4.58
C ILE A 146 -2.47 -7.47 -4.11
N GLU A 147 -1.83 -8.34 -4.89
CA GLU A 147 -0.49 -8.85 -4.58
C GLU A 147 0.48 -8.57 -5.72
N LYS A 148 1.73 -8.27 -5.36
CA LYS A 148 2.86 -8.27 -6.29
C LYS A 148 4.03 -9.02 -5.69
N ILE A 149 4.71 -9.80 -6.53
CA ILE A 149 5.79 -10.72 -6.14
C ILE A 149 7.03 -10.44 -7.00
N ASN A 150 8.18 -10.40 -6.36
CA ASN A 150 9.50 -10.51 -6.98
C ASN A 150 10.05 -11.92 -6.73
N ILE A 151 10.54 -12.57 -7.78
CA ILE A 151 11.15 -13.89 -7.71
C ILE A 151 12.67 -13.73 -7.76
N ILE A 152 13.37 -14.13 -6.69
CA ILE A 152 14.82 -14.05 -6.59
C ILE A 152 15.43 -15.41 -6.91
N ARG A 153 16.33 -15.44 -7.90
CA ARG A 153 16.98 -16.66 -8.41
C ARG A 153 18.49 -16.62 -8.19
N GLU A 154 19.13 -17.80 -8.18
CA GLU A 154 20.59 -17.94 -8.29
C GLU A 154 21.14 -17.54 -9.66
#